data_AF-R9LUD7-F1
#
_entry.id   AF-R9LUD7-F1
#
_cell.length_a   1.000
_cell.length_b   1.000
_cell.length_c   1.000
_cell.angle_alpha   90.00
_cell.angle_beta   90.00
_cell.angle_gamma   90.00
#
_symmetry.space_group_name_H-M   'P 1'
#
loop_
_entity.id
_entity.type
_entity.pdbx_description
1 polymer ?
#
loop_
_entity_poly.entity_id
_entity_poly.type
_entity_poly.pdbx_seq_one_letter_code
_entity_poly.pdbx_strand_id
1 'polypeptide(L)'
;MKFYDPTCQECPFYQTVGSHTLNATRYCSGFPRRKPKRFPRSAPKFKTPKWCPRRLSPAVCRVFGFKDEESEWLEFLLRQDNRRHPCPISNHYCPRTEVPTGLTAKQFYTSVKEECLSQIIPGLDVRPGEVICIDDGLKPYYFYYRSDYEISPLLGFNPTKAR
;
A
#
# COMPACT_ATOMS: atom_id res chain seq x y z
N MET A 1 -3.97 8.75 -11.24
CA MET A 1 -4.30 7.62 -10.35
C MET A 1 -5.37 8.05 -9.35
N LYS A 2 -6.33 7.17 -9.00
CA LYS A 2 -7.30 7.43 -7.92
C LYS A 2 -6.90 6.64 -6.68
N PHE A 3 -6.78 7.33 -5.56
CA PHE A 3 -6.56 6.74 -4.24
C PHE A 3 -7.90 6.66 -3.53
N TYR A 4 -8.29 5.46 -3.12
CA TYR A 4 -9.58 5.19 -2.50
C TYR A 4 -9.34 4.83 -1.05
N ASP A 5 -10.04 5.52 -0.15
CA ASP A 5 -10.09 5.11 1.24
C ASP A 5 -10.88 3.79 1.34
N PRO A 6 -10.27 2.71 1.84
CA PRO A 6 -10.98 1.44 2.01
C PRO A 6 -12.11 1.61 3.02
N THR A 7 -13.23 0.95 2.74
CA THR A 7 -14.41 0.98 3.60
C THR A 7 -14.46 -0.26 4.48
N CYS A 8 -15.05 -0.15 5.67
CA CYS A 8 -15.25 -1.32 6.52
C CYS A 8 -16.29 -2.29 5.95
N GLN A 9 -17.22 -1.85 5.09
CA GLN A 9 -18.31 -2.69 4.60
C GLN A 9 -17.83 -3.86 3.72
N GLU A 10 -16.70 -3.68 3.04
CA GLU A 10 -16.05 -4.71 2.22
C GLU A 10 -15.06 -5.57 3.02
N CYS A 11 -14.87 -5.28 4.31
CA CYS A 11 -13.90 -5.98 5.15
C CYS A 11 -14.49 -7.29 5.69
N PRO A 12 -13.79 -8.43 5.59
CA PRO A 12 -14.26 -9.71 6.14
C PRO A 12 -14.55 -9.69 7.65
N PHE A 13 -13.96 -8.76 8.38
CA PHE A 13 -14.12 -8.61 9.83
C PHE A 13 -15.28 -7.68 10.23
N TYR A 14 -16.00 -7.11 9.26
CA TYR A 14 -17.13 -6.24 9.54
C TYR A 14 -18.40 -7.05 9.69
N GLN A 15 -19.10 -6.82 10.80
CA GLN A 15 -20.32 -7.55 11.15
C GLN A 15 -21.44 -6.56 11.43
N THR A 16 -22.65 -6.91 11.02
CA THR A 16 -23.87 -6.16 11.32
C THR A 16 -24.84 -7.09 12.03
N VAL A 17 -25.37 -6.65 13.17
CA VAL A 17 -26.34 -7.41 13.98
C VAL A 17 -27.61 -6.57 14.14
N GLY A 18 -28.77 -7.18 13.93
CA GLY A 18 -30.09 -6.53 13.94
C GLY A 18 -30.68 -6.41 12.53
N SER A 19 -31.96 -6.02 12.44
CA SER A 19 -32.65 -5.88 11.16
C SER A 19 -32.02 -4.76 10.32
N HIS A 20 -31.80 -5.02 9.03
CA HIS A 20 -31.18 -4.08 8.08
C HIS A 20 -31.93 -2.74 7.98
N THR A 21 -33.20 -2.70 8.35
CA THR A 21 -34.08 -1.53 8.24
C THR A 21 -34.24 -0.74 9.54
N LEU A 22 -34.08 -1.37 10.71
CA LEU A 22 -34.27 -0.72 12.02
C LEU A 22 -33.24 -1.27 13.04
N ASN A 23 -32.38 -0.40 13.56
CA ASN A 23 -31.43 -0.67 14.66
C ASN A 23 -30.26 -1.63 14.39
N ALA A 24 -29.78 -1.71 13.15
CA ALA A 24 -28.54 -2.40 12.81
C ALA A 24 -27.33 -1.85 13.60
N THR A 25 -26.73 -2.68 14.45
CA THR A 25 -25.50 -2.36 15.18
C THR A 25 -24.30 -2.97 14.48
N ARG A 26 -23.24 -2.18 14.30
CA ARG A 26 -22.02 -2.56 13.58
C ARG A 26 -20.93 -2.99 14.55
N TYR A 27 -20.17 -4.02 14.18
CA TYR A 27 -19.06 -4.58 14.96
C TYR A 27 -17.84 -4.86 14.07
N CYS A 28 -16.66 -4.82 14.67
CA CYS A 28 -15.40 -5.25 14.05
C CYS A 28 -14.80 -6.41 14.86
N SER A 29 -14.68 -7.58 14.23
CA SER A 29 -14.09 -8.79 14.82
C SER A 29 -12.60 -8.96 14.55
N GLY A 30 -11.95 -7.99 13.89
CA GLY A 30 -10.56 -8.07 13.45
C GLY A 30 -9.51 -7.89 14.55
N PHE A 31 -9.92 -7.86 15.83
CA PHE A 31 -8.98 -7.74 16.95
C PHE A 31 -8.50 -9.13 17.38
N PRO A 32 -7.20 -9.43 17.26
CA PRO A 32 -6.67 -10.72 17.69
C PRO A 32 -6.95 -10.95 19.18
N ARG A 33 -7.55 -12.09 19.52
CA ARG A 33 -7.79 -12.54 20.91
C ARG A 33 -8.61 -11.56 21.77
N ARG A 34 -9.47 -10.74 21.15
CA ARG A 34 -10.39 -9.84 21.87
C ARG A 34 -11.81 -9.96 21.33
N LYS A 35 -12.79 -9.58 22.16
CA LYS A 35 -14.19 -9.51 21.74
C LYS A 35 -14.37 -8.51 20.60
N PRO A 36 -15.30 -8.74 19.65
CA PRO A 36 -15.59 -7.79 18.60
C PRO A 36 -15.94 -6.41 19.16
N LYS A 37 -15.32 -5.37 18.60
CA LYS A 37 -15.54 -3.99 19.05
C LYS A 37 -16.75 -3.41 18.35
N ARG A 38 -17.70 -2.90 19.14
CA ARG A 38 -18.86 -2.15 18.62
C ARG A 38 -18.41 -0.83 18.01
N PHE A 39 -18.94 -0.48 16.84
CA PHE A 39 -18.78 0.86 16.31
C PHE A 39 -19.65 1.84 17.11
N PRO A 40 -19.08 2.95 17.63
CA PRO A 40 -19.90 3.97 18.26
C PRO A 40 -20.87 4.59 17.25
N ARG A 41 -21.95 5.19 17.73
CA ARG A 41 -22.97 5.84 16.87
C ARG A 41 -22.37 6.97 16.01
N SER A 42 -21.34 7.64 16.53
CA SER A 42 -20.55 8.67 15.83
C SER A 42 -19.51 8.12 14.84
N ALA A 43 -19.30 6.80 14.78
CA ALA A 43 -18.29 6.24 13.89
C ALA A 43 -18.67 6.46 12.43
N PRO A 44 -17.70 6.79 11.56
CA PRO A 44 -17.95 6.96 10.14
C PRO A 44 -18.67 5.75 9.54
N LYS A 45 -19.61 6.00 8.61
CA LYS A 45 -20.32 4.93 7.90
C LYS A 45 -19.46 4.34 6.79
N PHE A 46 -18.75 5.20 6.06
CA PHE A 46 -18.00 4.83 4.85
C PHE A 46 -16.47 4.81 5.05
N LYS A 47 -15.95 5.56 6.03
CA LYS A 47 -14.50 5.61 6.30
C LYS A 47 -14.07 4.58 7.34
N THR A 48 -12.90 4.00 7.16
CA THR A 48 -12.29 3.14 8.17
C THR A 48 -11.94 3.95 9.43
N PRO A 49 -12.34 3.51 10.64
CA PRO A 49 -12.08 4.25 11.88
C PRO A 49 -10.59 4.24 12.24
N LYS A 50 -10.14 5.30 12.94
CA LYS A 50 -8.73 5.42 13.40
C LYS A 50 -8.31 4.28 14.33
N TRP A 51 -9.24 3.70 15.10
CA TRP A 51 -8.97 2.59 16.02
C TRP A 51 -8.93 1.21 15.34
N CYS A 52 -9.09 1.13 14.01
CA CYS A 52 -9.09 -0.12 13.27
C CYS A 52 -7.83 -0.95 13.59
N PRO A 53 -7.97 -2.24 13.96
CA PRO A 53 -6.82 -3.07 14.35
C PRO A 53 -5.86 -3.37 13.20
N ARG A 54 -6.32 -3.24 11.94
CA ARG A 54 -5.51 -3.46 10.75
C ARG A 54 -4.69 -2.24 10.35
N ARG A 55 -5.01 -1.05 10.86
CA ARG A 55 -4.36 0.20 10.43
C ARG A 55 -2.93 0.25 10.97
N LEU A 56 -1.97 0.47 10.08
CA LEU A 56 -0.58 0.81 10.43
C LEU A 56 -0.50 2.32 10.70
N SER A 57 -0.01 2.68 11.88
CA SER A 57 0.16 4.07 12.29
C SER A 57 1.48 4.21 13.06
N PRO A 58 2.54 4.77 12.43
CA PRO A 58 2.56 5.37 11.10
C PRO A 58 2.38 4.35 9.96
N ALA A 59 1.97 4.83 8.78
CA ALA A 59 2.04 4.04 7.56
C ALA A 59 3.50 3.67 7.26
N VAL A 60 3.68 2.55 6.56
CA VAL A 60 4.97 1.93 6.30
C VAL A 60 5.29 2.01 4.80
N CYS A 61 6.54 2.33 4.49
CA CYS A 61 7.11 2.24 3.16
C CYS A 61 7.96 0.99 3.06
N ARG A 62 7.71 0.13 2.07
CA ARG A 62 8.54 -1.03 1.75
C ARG A 62 9.16 -0.88 0.38
N VAL A 63 10.41 -1.32 0.23
CA VAL A 63 11.07 -1.42 -1.07
C VAL A 63 11.23 -2.90 -1.40
N PHE A 64 10.77 -3.25 -2.58
CA PHE A 64 11.00 -4.54 -3.19
C PHE A 64 12.16 -4.39 -4.18
N GLY A 65 13.30 -4.96 -3.83
CA GLY A 65 14.47 -5.05 -4.70
C GLY A 65 14.38 -6.27 -5.61
N PHE A 66 15.37 -6.46 -6.47
CA PHE A 66 15.47 -7.67 -7.28
C PHE A 66 15.86 -8.88 -6.45
N LYS A 67 15.32 -10.03 -6.83
CA LYS A 67 15.61 -11.30 -6.18
C LYS A 67 17.03 -11.79 -6.44
N ASP A 68 17.52 -11.61 -7.67
CA ASP A 68 18.82 -12.05 -8.17
C ASP A 68 19.28 -11.17 -9.35
N GLU A 69 20.54 -11.35 -9.78
CA GLU A 69 21.14 -10.57 -10.88
C GLU A 69 20.42 -10.80 -12.22
N GLU A 70 19.91 -12.01 -12.48
CA GLU A 70 19.16 -12.32 -13.69
C GLU A 70 17.85 -11.53 -13.75
N SER A 71 17.15 -11.44 -12.61
CA SER A 71 15.95 -10.62 -12.45
C SER A 71 16.23 -9.14 -12.69
N GLU A 72 17.33 -8.62 -12.16
CA GLU A 72 17.79 -7.24 -12.37
C GLU A 72 18.11 -6.98 -13.85
N TRP A 73 18.87 -7.88 -14.47
CA TRP A 73 19.28 -7.76 -15.86
C TRP A 73 18.09 -7.81 -16.83
N LEU A 74 17.16 -8.73 -16.61
CA LEU A 74 15.96 -8.81 -17.44
C LEU A 74 15.11 -7.55 -17.32
N GLU A 75 14.95 -7.01 -16.11
CA GLU A 75 14.25 -5.74 -15.94
C GLU A 75 14.98 -4.58 -16.64
N PHE A 76 16.30 -4.50 -16.50
CA PHE A 76 17.10 -3.52 -17.22
C PHE A 76 16.86 -3.56 -18.74
N LEU A 77 16.81 -4.76 -19.34
CA LEU A 77 16.49 -4.93 -20.75
C LEU A 77 15.05 -4.47 -21.08
N LEU A 78 14.08 -4.79 -20.22
CA LEU A 78 12.68 -4.40 -20.42
C LEU A 78 12.48 -2.88 -20.33
N ARG A 79 13.26 -2.18 -19.51
CA ARG A 79 13.21 -0.70 -19.36
C ARG A 79 13.68 0.05 -20.58
N GLN A 80 14.63 -0.53 -21.32
CA GLN A 80 15.16 0.09 -22.54
C GLN A 80 14.04 0.28 -23.58
N ASP A 81 13.00 -0.56 -23.54
CA ASP A 81 11.78 -0.38 -24.32
C ASP A 81 10.85 0.66 -23.67
N ASN A 82 11.19 1.94 -23.85
CA ASN A 82 10.46 3.08 -23.27
C ASN A 82 9.02 3.25 -23.81
N ARG A 83 8.58 2.38 -24.74
CA ARG A 83 7.22 2.40 -25.30
C ARG A 83 6.21 1.67 -24.42
N ARG A 84 6.66 0.93 -23.40
CA ARG A 84 5.78 0.13 -22.55
C ARG A 84 5.62 0.74 -21.16
N HIS A 85 4.39 0.71 -20.67
CA HIS A 85 4.13 0.95 -19.25
C HIS A 85 4.89 -0.11 -18.43
N PRO A 86 5.51 0.26 -17.29
CA PRO A 86 6.19 -0.71 -16.44
C PRO A 86 5.25 -1.85 -16.03
N CYS A 87 5.67 -3.08 -16.29
CA CYS A 87 4.94 -4.31 -15.95
C CYS A 87 5.88 -5.27 -15.20
N PRO A 88 6.36 -4.90 -14.00
CA PRO A 88 7.32 -5.70 -13.25
C PRO A 88 6.73 -7.08 -12.92
N ILE A 89 7.49 -8.13 -13.21
CA ILE A 89 7.12 -9.52 -12.91
C ILE A 89 7.37 -9.76 -11.42
N SER A 90 6.32 -9.89 -10.62
CA SER A 90 6.47 -9.93 -9.16
C SER A 90 7.40 -11.02 -8.61
N ASN A 91 7.57 -12.15 -9.31
CA ASN A 91 8.49 -13.23 -8.90
C ASN A 91 9.98 -12.83 -8.96
N HIS A 92 10.31 -11.73 -9.64
CA HIS A 92 11.67 -11.23 -9.83
C HIS A 92 12.09 -10.27 -8.73
N TYR A 93 11.22 -10.05 -7.75
CA TYR A 93 11.42 -9.11 -6.66
C TYR A 93 11.38 -9.81 -5.31
N CYS A 94 12.06 -9.23 -4.32
CA CYS A 94 11.98 -9.64 -2.92
C CYS A 94 11.95 -8.39 -2.01
N PRO A 95 11.34 -8.46 -0.81
CA PRO A 95 11.40 -7.36 0.15
C PRO A 95 12.85 -7.07 0.55
N ARG A 96 13.29 -5.82 0.42
CA ARG A 96 14.65 -5.38 0.75
C ARG A 96 14.70 -4.51 2.00
N THR A 97 13.80 -3.53 2.07
CA THR A 97 13.83 -2.49 3.11
C THR A 97 12.41 -2.17 3.56
N GLU A 98 12.24 -1.87 4.85
CA GLU A 98 11.00 -1.38 5.43
C GLU A 98 11.30 -0.17 6.34
N VAL A 99 10.64 0.96 6.09
CA VAL A 99 10.77 2.18 6.91
C VAL A 99 9.41 2.79 7.25
N PRO A 100 9.23 3.35 8.45
CA PRO A 100 8.08 4.20 8.73
C PRO A 100 8.08 5.45 7.85
N THR A 101 6.96 5.80 7.24
CA THR A 101 6.84 7.02 6.43
C THR A 101 5.79 7.98 6.99
N GLY A 102 4.71 7.47 7.59
CA GLY A 102 3.59 8.31 8.04
C GLY A 102 2.79 8.98 6.91
N LEU A 103 3.28 8.91 5.66
CA LEU A 103 2.61 9.41 4.47
C LEU A 103 1.54 8.44 3.98
N THR A 104 0.44 8.99 3.48
CA THR A 104 -0.51 8.21 2.65
C THR A 104 0.06 8.01 1.25
N ALA A 105 -0.39 6.97 0.55
CA ALA A 105 0.00 6.72 -0.84
C ALA A 105 -0.28 7.92 -1.77
N LYS A 106 -1.36 8.68 -1.50
CA LYS A 106 -1.68 9.91 -2.22
C LYS A 106 -0.66 11.00 -1.97
N GLN A 107 -0.30 11.25 -0.71
CA GLN A 107 0.70 12.25 -0.34
C GLN A 107 2.05 11.90 -0.97
N PHE A 108 2.50 10.66 -0.80
CA PHE A 108 3.74 10.17 -1.43
C PHE A 108 3.73 10.40 -2.95
N TYR A 109 2.67 9.98 -3.65
CA TYR A 109 2.57 10.13 -5.11
C TYR A 109 2.56 11.59 -5.59
N THR A 110 2.01 12.49 -4.79
CA THR A 110 2.03 13.93 -5.10
C THR A 110 3.40 14.52 -4.81
N SER A 111 3.99 14.23 -3.65
CA SER A 111 5.29 14.77 -3.23
C SER A 111 6.42 14.40 -4.17
N VAL A 112 6.43 13.17 -4.73
CA VAL A 112 7.47 12.75 -5.68
C VAL A 112 7.55 13.66 -6.89
N LYS A 113 6.47 14.36 -7.28
CA LYS A 113 6.51 15.28 -8.43
C LYS A 113 7.27 16.58 -8.17
N GLU A 114 7.51 16.90 -6.91
CA GLU A 114 8.04 18.20 -6.47
C GLU A 114 9.37 18.04 -5.73
N GLU A 115 9.57 16.91 -5.05
CA GLU A 115 10.73 16.62 -4.19
C GLU A 115 11.37 15.29 -4.59
N CYS A 116 12.68 15.16 -4.38
CA CYS A 116 13.37 13.88 -4.59
C CYS A 116 13.05 12.89 -3.45
N LEU A 117 13.22 11.58 -3.69
CA LEU A 117 12.80 10.56 -2.73
C LEU A 117 13.48 10.70 -1.36
N SER A 118 14.75 11.08 -1.35
CA SER A 118 15.53 11.26 -0.12
C SER A 118 15.01 12.40 0.77
N GLN A 119 14.30 13.38 0.21
CA GLN A 119 13.64 14.44 0.98
C GLN A 119 12.28 13.97 1.53
N ILE A 120 11.53 13.21 0.73
CA ILE A 120 10.19 12.73 1.09
C ILE A 120 10.26 11.65 2.18
N ILE A 121 11.20 10.72 2.03
CA ILE A 121 11.45 9.63 2.99
C ILE A 121 12.96 9.58 3.24
N PRO A 122 13.46 10.33 4.25
CA PRO A 122 14.87 10.37 4.58
C PRO A 122 15.48 8.99 4.83
N GLY A 123 16.63 8.73 4.21
CA GLY A 123 17.33 7.44 4.32
C GLY A 123 16.76 6.31 3.46
N LEU A 124 15.70 6.57 2.67
CA LEU A 124 15.19 5.60 1.72
C LEU A 124 16.07 5.59 0.46
N ASP A 125 16.92 4.58 0.36
CA ASP A 125 17.66 4.26 -0.87
C ASP A 125 16.78 3.40 -1.78
N VAL A 126 16.57 3.81 -3.03
CA VAL A 126 15.80 3.08 -4.05
C VAL A 126 16.55 3.15 -5.37
N ARG A 127 16.77 1.99 -5.98
CA ARG A 127 17.41 1.88 -7.30
C ARG A 127 16.36 1.89 -8.40
N PRO A 128 16.66 2.45 -9.59
CA PRO A 128 15.76 2.37 -10.74
C PRO A 128 15.16 0.97 -10.89
N GLY A 129 13.86 1.00 -11.16
CA GLY A 129 12.87 -0.06 -11.24
C GLY A 129 12.82 -1.10 -10.15
N GLU A 130 13.29 -0.77 -8.95
CA GLU A 130 12.70 -1.35 -7.74
C GLU A 130 11.23 -0.90 -7.59
N VAL A 131 10.49 -1.61 -6.74
CA VAL A 131 9.08 -1.30 -6.46
C VAL A 131 8.93 -0.76 -5.04
N ILE A 132 8.33 0.42 -4.92
CA ILE A 132 7.99 1.05 -3.65
C ILE A 132 6.54 0.71 -3.29
N CYS A 133 6.31 0.32 -2.04
CA CYS A 133 4.99 0.08 -1.49
C CYS A 133 4.71 1.04 -0.33
N ILE A 134 3.59 1.76 -0.41
CA ILE A 134 3.07 2.55 0.72
C ILE A 134 1.88 1.79 1.31
N ASP A 135 2.02 1.34 2.55
CA ASP A 135 1.04 0.50 3.24
C ASP A 135 0.55 1.16 4.54
N ASP A 136 -0.74 1.45 4.58
CA ASP A 136 -1.45 1.94 5.77
C ASP A 136 -2.12 0.79 6.58
N GLY A 137 -1.85 -0.46 6.19
CA GLY A 137 -2.41 -1.69 6.75
C GLY A 137 -3.83 -2.02 6.27
N LEU A 138 -4.44 -1.10 5.51
CA LEU A 138 -5.78 -1.27 4.96
C LEU A 138 -5.71 -1.63 3.48
N LYS A 139 -4.99 -0.80 2.69
CA LYS A 139 -4.78 -1.04 1.27
C LYS A 139 -3.39 -0.56 0.85
N PRO A 140 -2.45 -1.49 0.56
CA PRO A 140 -1.15 -1.11 0.03
C PRO A 140 -1.26 -0.61 -1.41
N TYR A 141 -0.42 0.35 -1.74
CA TYR A 141 -0.24 0.89 -3.09
C TYR A 141 1.19 0.68 -3.54
N TYR A 142 1.37 0.25 -4.79
CA TYR A 142 2.67 -0.08 -5.37
C TYR A 142 3.04 0.90 -6.47
N PHE A 143 4.30 1.30 -6.50
CA PHE A 143 4.86 2.23 -7.46
C PHE A 143 6.16 1.68 -8.00
N TYR A 144 6.28 1.63 -9.31
CA TYR A 144 7.53 1.36 -9.98
C TYR A 144 8.37 2.64 -9.98
N TYR A 145 9.59 2.55 -9.47
CA TYR A 145 10.50 3.69 -9.41
C TYR A 145 11.31 3.79 -10.70
N ARG A 146 11.31 4.90 -11.42
CA ARG A 146 12.20 5.08 -12.60
C ARG A 146 13.43 5.89 -12.21
N SER A 147 13.17 7.04 -11.62
CA SER A 147 14.17 7.97 -11.10
C SER A 147 13.49 8.87 -10.07
N ASP A 148 14.25 9.76 -9.46
CA ASP A 148 13.66 10.90 -8.77
C ASP A 148 12.69 11.60 -9.72
N TYR A 149 11.59 12.09 -9.15
CA TYR A 149 10.49 12.74 -9.86
C TYR A 149 9.67 11.87 -10.82
N GLU A 150 10.07 10.62 -11.06
CA GLU A 150 9.38 9.71 -11.99
C GLU A 150 9.04 8.37 -11.34
N ILE A 151 7.78 8.23 -10.94
CA ILE A 151 7.20 6.96 -10.48
C ILE A 151 5.94 6.60 -11.27
N SER A 152 5.74 5.31 -11.49
CA SER A 152 4.57 4.77 -12.18
C SER A 152 3.73 3.90 -11.26
N PRO A 153 2.43 4.18 -11.09
CA PRO A 153 1.53 3.30 -10.35
C PRO A 153 1.48 1.88 -10.90
N LEU A 154 1.49 0.89 -10.01
CA LEU A 154 1.34 -0.52 -10.38
C LEU A 154 0.01 -1.07 -9.90
N LEU A 155 -0.82 -1.53 -10.83
CA LEU A 155 -2.12 -2.13 -10.53
C LEU A 155 -2.06 -3.66 -10.33
N GLY A 156 -1.05 -4.32 -10.92
CA GLY A 156 -0.94 -5.78 -10.97
C GLY A 156 0.19 -6.39 -10.14
N PHE A 157 0.94 -5.59 -9.37
CA PHE A 157 2.04 -6.11 -8.58
C PHE A 157 1.50 -6.97 -7.43
N ASN A 158 1.94 -8.23 -7.37
CA ASN A 158 1.53 -9.17 -6.35
C ASN A 158 2.66 -9.39 -5.32
N PRO A 159 2.56 -8.81 -4.11
CA PRO A 159 3.60 -8.93 -3.10
C PRO A 159 3.78 -10.38 -2.59
N THR A 160 2.78 -11.26 -2.69
CA THR A 160 2.92 -12.66 -2.19
C THR A 160 3.83 -13.51 -3.07
N LYS A 161 4.02 -13.05 -4.31
CA LYS A 161 4.90 -13.63 -5.32
C LYS A 161 6.32 -13.07 -5.24
N ALA A 162 6.48 -11.87 -4.67
CA ALA A 162 7.79 -11.26 -4.43
C ALA A 162 8.41 -11.87 -3.17
N ARG A 163 9.39 -12.75 -3.34
CA ARG A 163 10.00 -13.56 -2.28
C ARG A 163 11.50 -13.65 -2.44
#